data_AF-A0A524MI35-F1
#
_entry.id   AF-A0A524MI35-F1
#
_cell.length_a   1.000
_cell.length_b   1.000
_cell.length_c   1.000
_cell.angle_alpha   90.00
_cell.angle_beta   90.00
_cell.angle_gamma   90.00
#
_symmetry.space_group_name_H-M   'P 1'
#
loop_
_entity.id
_entity.type
_entity.pdbx_description
1 polymer ?
#
loop_
_entity_poly.entity_id
_entity_poly.type
_entity_poly.pdbx_seq_one_letter_code
_entity_poly.pdbx_strand_id
1 'polypeptide(L)' 'DPLYKDAVAVVMKSRRASISLVQRHLRIGYNRAARLIEEMEHSGLVSAMQSNGNREILVQDRNE' A
#
# COMPACT_ATOMS: atom_id res chain seq x y z
N ASP A 1 2.56 10.75 4.81
CA ASP A 1 3.97 10.92 4.34
C ASP A 1 4.05 11.53 2.92
N PRO A 2 5.07 12.32 2.51
CA PRO A 2 5.18 12.87 1.14
C PRO A 2 5.11 11.83 0.01
N LEU A 3 5.55 10.60 0.27
CA LEU A 3 5.53 9.49 -0.69
C LEU A 3 4.18 8.76 -0.74
N TYR A 4 3.17 9.20 0.01
CA TYR A 4 1.87 8.51 0.11
C TYR A 4 1.22 8.28 -1.26
N LYS A 5 1.17 9.32 -2.09
CA LYS A 5 0.57 9.24 -3.43
C LYS A 5 1.33 8.25 -4.33
N ASP A 6 2.66 8.26 -4.27
CA ASP A 6 3.49 7.33 -5.04
C ASP A 6 3.31 5.88 -4.56
N ALA A 7 3.20 5.69 -3.24
CA ALA A 7 2.94 4.38 -2.65
C ALA A 7 1.57 3.83 -3.08
N VAL A 8 0.53 4.68 -3.08
CA VAL A 8 -0.80 4.31 -3.58
C VAL A 8 -0.72 3.90 -5.05
N ALA A 9 -0.03 4.69 -5.90
CA ALA A 9 0.12 4.37 -7.31
C ALA A 9 0.83 3.01 -7.53
N VAL A 10 1.86 2.69 -6.74
CA VAL A 10 2.54 1.39 -6.77
C VAL A 10 1.58 0.25 -6.40
N VAL A 11 0.79 0.42 -5.33
CA VAL A 11 -0.17 -0.59 -4.86
C VAL A 11 -1.28 -0.82 -5.90
N MET A 12 -1.83 0.24 -6.50
CA MET A 12 -2.86 0.13 -7.53
C MET A 12 -2.33 -0.56 -8.79
N LYS A 13 -1.17 -0.12 -9.30
CA LYS A 13 -0.57 -0.68 -10.51
C LYS A 13 -0.19 -2.15 -10.38
N SER A 14 0.30 -2.55 -9.20
CA SER A 14 0.72 -3.94 -8.94
C SER A 14 -0.42 -4.85 -8.50
N ARG A 15 -1.58 -4.28 -8.13
CA ARG A 15 -2.70 -4.96 -7.45
C ARG A 15 -2.26 -5.73 -6.19
N ARG A 16 -1.21 -5.25 -5.50
CA ARG A 16 -0.66 -5.87 -4.29
C ARG A 16 -0.36 -4.83 -3.22
N ALA A 17 -0.96 -4.97 -2.05
CA ALA A 17 -0.69 -4.10 -0.89
C ALA A 17 0.21 -4.81 0.13
N SER A 18 1.53 -4.75 -0.08
CA SER A 18 2.51 -5.28 0.88
C SER A 18 3.64 -4.29 1.16
N ILE A 19 4.16 -4.32 2.39
CA ILE A 19 5.24 -3.43 2.84
C ILE A 19 6.47 -3.61 1.97
N SER A 20 6.87 -4.86 1.68
CA SER A 20 8.07 -5.15 0.89
C SER A 20 7.99 -4.65 -0.55
N LEU A 21 6.78 -4.60 -1.14
CA LEU A 21 6.58 -4.06 -2.47
C LEU A 21 6.86 -2.55 -2.50
N VAL A 22 6.23 -1.80 -1.59
CA VAL A 22 6.40 -0.34 -1.46
C VAL A 22 7.85 0.00 -1.14
N GLN A 23 8.47 -0.77 -0.24
CA GLN A 23 9.87 -0.62 0.14
C GLN A 23 10.81 -0.68 -1.08
N ARG A 24 10.65 -1.72 -1.93
CA ARG A 24 11.51 -1.91 -3.12
C ARG A 24 11.25 -0.87 -4.21
N HIS A 25 9.99 -0.53 -4.46
CA HIS A 25 9.63 0.43 -5.52
C HIS A 25 10.05 1.86 -5.18
N LEU A 26 9.85 2.29 -3.92
CA LEU A 26 10.16 3.66 -3.50
C LEU A 26 11.55 3.80 -2.88
N ARG A 27 12.31 2.70 -2.77
CA ARG A 27 13.67 2.65 -2.19
C ARG A 27 13.74 3.29 -0.79
N ILE A 28 12.77 2.95 0.06
CA ILE A 28 12.67 3.46 1.43
C ILE A 28 12.89 2.35 2.47
N GLY A 29 13.08 2.71 3.74
CA GLY A 29 13.19 1.74 4.84
C GLY A 29 11.85 1.09 5.21
N TYR A 30 11.91 -0.09 5.84
CA TYR A 30 10.75 -0.89 6.23
C TYR A 30 9.72 -0.10 7.06
N ASN A 31 10.14 0.57 8.13
CA ASN A 31 9.24 1.33 9.01
C ASN A 31 8.51 2.48 8.30
N ARG A 32 9.10 3.03 7.23
CA ARG A 32 8.45 4.08 6.44
C ARG A 32 7.42 3.48 5.49
N ALA A 33 7.75 2.37 4.84
CA ALA A 33 6.81 1.61 4.02
C ALA A 33 5.63 1.04 4.84
N ALA A 34 5.88 0.60 6.08
CA ALA A 34 4.83 0.14 7.00
C ALA A 34 3.83 1.27 7.32
N ARG A 35 4.33 2.44 7.73
CA ARG A 35 3.48 3.62 7.99
C ARG A 35 2.66 4.05 6.78
N LEU A 36 3.25 4.01 5.58
CA LEU A 36 2.52 4.31 4.34
C LEU A 36 1.35 3.34 4.10
N ILE A 37 1.57 2.05 4.38
CA ILE A 37 0.53 1.02 4.26
C ILE A 37 -0.55 1.16 5.36
N GLU A 38 -0.17 1.53 6.58
CA GLU A 38 -1.12 1.85 7.66
C GLU A 38 -1.97 3.09 7.32
N GLU A 39 -1.36 4.14 6.76
CA GLU A 39 -2.10 5.32 6.26
C GLU A 39 -3.13 4.89 5.18
N MET A 40 -2.78 3.93 4.31
CA MET A 40 -3.71 3.39 3.31
C MET A 40 -4.88 2.63 3.96
N GLU A 41 -4.61 1.84 5.00
CA GLU A 41 -5.65 1.15 5.77
C GLU A 41 -6.61 2.15 6.40
N HIS A 42 -6.07 3.16 7.09
CA HIS A 42 -6.87 4.20 7.72
C HIS A 42 -7.73 4.99 6.72
N SER A 43 -7.26 5.15 5.48
CA SER A 43 -8.03 5.79 4.41
C SER A 43 -9.09 4.90 3.76
N GLY A 44 -9.17 3.61 4.15
CA GLY A 44 -10.07 2.63 3.54
C GLY A 44 -9.63 2.12 2.17
N LEU A 45 -8.36 2.34 1.79
CA LEU A 45 -7.83 1.92 0.49
C LEU A 45 -7.41 0.46 0.49
N VAL A 46 -6.90 -0.03 1.63
CA VAL A 46 -6.52 -1.43 1.84
C VAL A 46 -7.19 -1.98 3.10
N SER A 47 -7.34 -3.30 3.16
CA SER A 47 -7.85 -4.00 4.34
C SER A 47 -6.85 -3.96 5.50
N ALA A 48 -7.31 -4.39 6.67
CA ALA A 48 -6.43 -4.84 7.75
C ALA A 48 -5.46 -5.94 7.26
N MET A 49 -4.35 -6.07 7.96
CA MET A 49 -3.33 -7.08 7.66
C MET A 49 -3.88 -8.49 7.88
N GLN A 50 -3.72 -9.34 6.88
CA GLN A 50 -4.03 -10.77 6.96
C GLN A 50 -2.90 -11.54 7.65
N SER A 51 -3.17 -12.79 8.05
CA SER A 51 -2.18 -13.67 8.70
C SER A 51 -0.91 -13.93 7.88
N ASN A 52 -0.97 -13.75 6.56
CA ASN A 52 0.17 -13.88 5.65
C ASN A 52 0.98 -12.57 5.47
N GLY A 53 0.64 -11.51 6.20
CA GLY A 53 1.29 -10.20 6.13
C GLY A 53 0.91 -9.33 4.92
N ASN A 54 -0.03 -9.79 4.07
CA ASN A 54 -0.58 -9.00 2.97
C ASN A 54 -1.88 -8.31 3.39
N ARG A 55 -2.29 -7.35 2.56
CA ARG A 55 -3.57 -6.64 2.66
C ARG A 55 -4.29 -6.73 1.32
N GLU A 56 -5.61 -6.72 1.35
CA GLU A 56 -6.45 -6.65 0.16
C GLU A 56 -6.68 -5.20 -0.23
N ILE A 57 -6.78 -4.92 -1.53
CA ILE A 57 -7.12 -3.58 -2.01
C ILE A 57 -8.65 -3.49 -2.07
N LEU A 58 -9.22 -2.56 -1.30
CA LEU A 58 -10.67 -2.44 -1.13
C LEU A 58 -11.34 -1.59 -2.21
N VAL A 59 -10.57 -0.73 -2.87
CA VAL A 59 -11.09 0.10 -3.96
C VAL A 59 -11.01 -0.64 -5.29
N GLN A 60 -12.13 -0.66 -6.01
CA GLN A 60 -12.13 -1.04 -7.41
C GLN A 60 -11.44 0.06 -8.21
N ASP A 61 -10.58 -0.37 -9.14
CA ASP A 61 -10.00 0.52 -10.13
C ASP A 61 -11.15 1.09 -10.95
N ARG A 62 -11.56 2.34 -10.68
CA ARG A 62 -12.57 3.05 -11.46
C ARG A 62 -11.95 3.48 -12.79
N ASN A 63 -11.59 2.50 -13.61
CA ASN A 63 -11.36 2.69 -15.03
C ASN A 63 -12.69 2.35 -15.74
N GLU A 64 -13.65 3.27 -15.59
CA GLU A 64 -14.76 3.47 -16.54
C GLU A 64 -14.53 4.82 -17.24
#